data_AF-A0AA51HK61-F1
#
_entry.id   AF-A0AA51HK61-F1
#
_cell.length_a   1.000
_cell.length_b   1.000
_cell.length_c   1.000
_cell.angle_alpha   90.00
_cell.angle_beta   90.00
_cell.angle_gamma   90.00
#
_symmetry.space_group_name_H-M   'P 1'
#
loop_
_entity.id
_entity.type
_entity.pdbx_description
1 polymer ?
#
loop_
_entity_poly.entity_id
_entity_poly.type
_entity_poly.pdbx_seq_one_letter_code
_entity_poly.pdbx_strand_id
1 'polypeptide(L)'
;MINELIKSLSMNLECIDCKSKENQYVFTVASIEKDVVCPYCNNPSSKVHSLYQREIQDLPIQDRQVILLINTRKMFCTNTECSHKTFAEKFDFVDSHGKKTKRLVSKILTAASPAKITFPPPLLKASSLSTVDDRSVSHAGTSMVERNGRISWHHQVPLSEKKELVLPSYVL
;
A
#
# COMPACT_ATOMS: atom_id res chain seq x y z
N MET A 1 -6.23 -30.30 3.93
CA MET A 1 -6.78 -28.93 3.77
C MET A 1 -5.73 -27.85 4.00
N ILE A 2 -5.05 -27.77 5.14
CA ILE A 2 -4.03 -26.72 5.39
C ILE A 2 -2.86 -26.80 4.40
N ASN A 3 -2.34 -28.00 4.13
CA ASN A 3 -1.24 -28.18 3.18
C ASN A 3 -1.60 -27.68 1.76
N GLU A 4 -2.84 -27.95 1.32
CA GLU A 4 -3.34 -27.46 0.02
C GLU A 4 -3.41 -25.93 -0.04
N LEU A 5 -3.82 -25.29 1.05
CA LEU A 5 -3.83 -23.82 1.15
C LEU A 5 -2.42 -23.26 0.98
N ILE A 6 -1.44 -23.79 1.73
CA ILE A 6 -0.06 -23.30 1.67
C ILE A 6 0.55 -23.57 0.29
N LYS A 7 0.32 -24.77 -0.28
CA LYS A 7 0.76 -25.12 -1.63
C LYS A 7 0.12 -24.28 -2.72
N SER A 8 -1.08 -23.74 -2.49
CA SER A 8 -1.70 -22.78 -3.42
C SER A 8 -0.98 -21.42 -3.48
N LEU A 9 -0.17 -21.08 -2.47
CA LEU A 9 0.68 -19.88 -2.48
C LEU A 9 2.02 -20.13 -3.18
N SER A 10 2.62 -21.30 -2.93
CA SER A 10 3.81 -21.80 -3.62
C SER A 10 3.96 -23.29 -3.36
N MET A 11 4.35 -24.06 -4.38
CA MET A 11 4.62 -25.50 -4.24
C MET A 11 5.81 -25.80 -3.31
N ASN A 12 6.69 -24.82 -3.10
CA ASN A 12 7.91 -24.95 -2.32
C ASN A 12 7.77 -24.44 -0.88
N LEU A 13 6.55 -24.33 -0.37
CA LEU A 13 6.27 -23.99 1.02
C LEU A 13 5.65 -25.15 1.79
N GLU A 14 5.98 -25.25 3.07
CA GLU A 14 5.36 -26.18 4.02
C GLU A 14 4.81 -25.43 5.26
N CYS A 15 3.71 -25.91 5.86
CA CYS A 15 3.27 -25.46 7.20
C CYS A 15 4.09 -26.23 8.24
N ILE A 16 4.89 -25.51 9.02
CA ILE A 16 5.63 -26.06 10.17
C ILE A 16 4.71 -26.18 11.38
N ASP A 17 3.90 -25.15 11.61
CA ASP A 17 2.99 -25.06 12.76
C ASP A 17 1.75 -24.29 12.36
N CYS A 18 0.60 -24.68 12.90
CA CYS A 18 -0.66 -24.11 12.51
C CYS A 18 -1.52 -23.93 13.80
N LYS A 19 -1.83 -22.68 14.17
CA LYS A 19 -2.60 -22.32 15.38
C LYS A 19 -3.94 -21.72 14.99
N SER A 20 -5.00 -22.15 15.67
CA SER A 20 -6.33 -21.53 15.56
C SER A 20 -6.61 -20.71 16.81
N LYS A 21 -7.08 -19.47 16.62
CA LYS A 21 -7.72 -18.64 17.64
C LYS A 21 -9.17 -18.39 17.24
N GLU A 22 -9.94 -17.72 18.09
CA GLU A 22 -11.36 -17.43 17.83
C GLU A 22 -11.56 -16.67 16.50
N ASN A 23 -10.74 -15.65 16.23
CA ASN A 23 -10.91 -14.76 15.07
C ASN A 23 -9.82 -14.88 13.99
N GLN A 24 -8.86 -15.80 14.16
CA GLN A 24 -7.76 -15.94 13.20
C GLN A 24 -7.16 -17.35 13.15
N TYR A 25 -6.68 -17.73 11.98
CA TYR A 25 -5.72 -18.82 11.79
C TYR A 25 -4.32 -18.25 11.61
N VAL A 26 -3.34 -18.83 12.28
CA VAL A 26 -1.93 -18.48 12.17
C VAL A 26 -1.15 -19.68 11.66
N PHE A 27 -0.57 -19.57 10.48
CA PHE A 27 0.25 -20.61 9.86
C PHE A 27 1.71 -20.17 9.85
N THR A 28 2.57 -20.89 10.57
CA THR A 28 4.02 -20.76 10.44
C THR A 28 4.47 -21.57 9.25
N VAL A 29 5.11 -20.92 8.27
CA VAL A 29 5.51 -21.55 7.01
C VAL A 29 6.98 -21.32 6.71
N ALA A 30 7.61 -22.28 6.04
CA ALA A 30 8.98 -22.15 5.55
C ALA A 30 9.12 -22.71 4.13
N SER A 31 10.18 -22.25 3.46
CA SER A 31 10.62 -22.76 2.18
C SER A 31 11.32 -24.10 2.34
N ILE A 32 10.97 -25.07 1.49
CA ILE A 32 11.67 -26.37 1.41
C ILE A 32 12.86 -26.33 0.45
N GLU A 33 13.04 -25.23 -0.30
CA GLU A 33 14.14 -25.06 -1.23
C GLU A 33 15.48 -25.07 -0.50
N LYS A 34 16.43 -25.87 -0.97
CA LYS A 34 17.79 -25.89 -0.40
C LYS A 34 18.59 -24.66 -0.81
N ASP A 35 18.46 -24.28 -2.07
CA ASP A 35 19.18 -23.16 -2.67
C ASP A 35 18.24 -22.01 -2.97
N VAL A 36 18.72 -20.78 -2.83
CA VAL A 36 18.01 -19.56 -3.22
C VAL A 36 18.86 -18.81 -4.23
N VAL A 37 18.24 -18.35 -5.31
CA VAL A 37 18.93 -17.61 -6.37
C VAL A 37 19.17 -16.16 -5.93
N CYS A 38 20.42 -15.71 -6.01
CA CYS A 38 20.76 -14.31 -5.76
C CYS A 38 20.07 -13.42 -6.80
N PRO A 39 19.23 -12.45 -6.41
CA PRO A 39 18.48 -11.62 -7.36
C PRO A 39 19.34 -10.60 -8.10
N TYR A 40 20.63 -10.47 -7.76
CA TYR A 40 21.56 -9.49 -8.35
C TYR A 40 22.48 -10.11 -9.39
N CYS A 41 22.87 -11.37 -9.21
CA CYS A 41 23.84 -12.06 -10.07
C CYS A 41 23.37 -13.45 -10.54
N ASN A 42 22.16 -13.87 -10.17
CA ASN A 42 21.55 -15.16 -10.48
C ASN A 42 22.33 -16.40 -10.00
N ASN A 43 23.37 -16.23 -9.19
CA ASN A 43 24.10 -17.36 -8.62
C ASN A 43 23.27 -18.00 -7.48
N PRO A 44 23.02 -19.32 -7.51
CA PRO A 44 22.36 -20.02 -6.41
C PRO A 44 23.25 -20.05 -5.17
N SER A 45 22.62 -20.03 -3.99
CA SER A 45 23.30 -20.18 -2.71
C SER A 45 22.43 -20.92 -1.70
N SER A 46 23.03 -21.90 -1.02
CA SER A 46 22.48 -22.57 0.16
C SER A 46 23.02 -22.00 1.48
N LYS A 47 23.93 -21.02 1.43
CA LYS A 47 24.57 -20.49 2.63
C LYS A 47 23.69 -19.45 3.33
N VAL A 48 23.02 -19.85 4.40
CA VAL A 48 22.18 -18.96 5.22
C VAL A 48 23.04 -18.04 6.08
N HIS A 49 22.75 -16.74 6.07
CA HIS A 49 23.31 -15.73 6.98
C HIS A 49 22.48 -15.63 8.25
N SER A 50 21.16 -15.48 8.10
CA SER A 50 20.23 -15.35 9.23
C SER A 50 18.81 -15.74 8.79
N LEU A 51 17.96 -16.06 9.76
CA LEU A 51 16.53 -16.28 9.59
C LEU A 51 15.77 -15.15 10.26
N TYR A 52 14.69 -14.69 9.65
CA TYR A 52 13.76 -13.74 10.26
C TYR A 52 12.33 -14.10 9.87
N GLN A 53 11.38 -13.74 10.73
CA GLN A 53 9.97 -14.06 10.50
C GLN A 53 9.22 -12.85 9.96
N ARG A 54 8.40 -13.06 8.91
CA ARG A 54 7.51 -12.05 8.34
C ARG A 54 6.07 -12.41 8.60
N GLU A 55 5.30 -11.47 9.14
CA GLU A 55 3.85 -11.59 9.25
C GLU A 55 3.17 -11.05 7.99
N ILE A 56 2.46 -11.93 7.27
CA ILE A 56 1.73 -11.63 6.03
C ILE A 56 0.27 -12.02 6.20
N GLN A 57 -0.65 -11.09 5.96
CA GLN A 57 -2.08 -11.38 5.95
C GLN A 57 -2.48 -12.01 4.61
N ASP A 58 -3.39 -12.98 4.69
CA ASP A 58 -3.92 -13.68 3.53
C ASP A 58 -5.46 -13.67 3.53
N LEU A 59 -6.07 -14.27 2.50
CA LEU A 59 -7.51 -14.37 2.36
C LEU A 59 -8.15 -15.03 3.60
N PRO A 60 -9.25 -14.48 4.14
CA PRO A 60 -9.92 -15.05 5.29
C PRO A 60 -10.53 -16.43 4.96
N ILE A 61 -10.62 -17.27 5.99
CA ILE A 61 -11.26 -18.60 5.94
C ILE A 61 -12.38 -18.61 6.97
N GLN A 62 -13.62 -18.86 6.53
CA GLN A 62 -14.80 -18.90 7.41
C GLN A 62 -14.88 -17.63 8.29
N ASP A 63 -14.73 -16.46 7.65
CA ASP A 63 -14.73 -15.14 8.28
C ASP A 63 -13.62 -14.88 9.31
N ARG A 64 -12.67 -15.81 9.47
CA ARG A 64 -11.49 -15.64 10.31
C ARG A 64 -10.31 -15.15 9.48
N GLN A 65 -9.55 -14.21 10.05
CA GLN A 65 -8.34 -13.71 9.43
C GLN A 65 -7.30 -14.83 9.27
N VAL A 66 -6.60 -14.87 8.13
CA VAL A 66 -5.45 -15.76 7.97
C VAL A 66 -4.17 -14.94 8.07
N ILE A 67 -3.28 -15.37 8.96
CA ILE A 67 -1.94 -14.83 9.13
C ILE A 67 -0.91 -15.90 8.78
N LEU A 68 0.02 -15.56 7.90
CA LEU A 68 1.18 -16.38 7.54
C LEU A 68 2.41 -15.80 8.25
N LEU A 69 3.02 -16.59 9.12
CA LEU A 69 4.31 -16.31 9.72
C LEU A 69 5.39 -17.01 8.89
N ILE A 70 5.95 -16.29 7.91
CA ILE A 70 6.91 -16.84 6.95
C ILE A 70 8.32 -16.75 7.52
N ASN A 71 8.96 -17.89 7.74
CA ASN A 71 10.38 -17.98 8.07
C ASN A 71 11.20 -17.67 6.80
N THR A 72 11.66 -16.43 6.70
CA THR A 72 12.40 -15.92 5.54
C THR A 72 13.90 -16.00 5.80
N ARG A 73 14.65 -16.58 4.87
CA ARG A 73 16.11 -16.63 4.95
C ARG A 73 16.73 -15.36 4.37
N LYS A 74 17.74 -14.83 5.06
CA LYS A 74 18.77 -13.98 4.47
C LYS A 74 19.95 -14.87 4.13
N MET A 75 20.36 -14.87 2.87
CA MET A 75 21.40 -15.71 2.31
C MET A 75 22.68 -14.91 2.11
N PHE A 76 23.83 -15.58 2.16
CA PHE A 76 25.07 -15.07 1.61
C PHE A 76 25.14 -15.33 0.11
N CYS A 77 25.60 -14.36 -0.68
CA CYS A 77 25.98 -14.63 -2.07
C CYS A 77 27.39 -15.25 -2.09
N THR A 78 27.53 -16.38 -2.77
CA THR A 78 28.81 -17.11 -2.92
C THR A 78 29.61 -16.68 -4.15
N ASN A 79 29.02 -15.86 -5.03
CA ASN A 79 29.73 -15.27 -6.17
C ASN A 79 30.62 -14.11 -5.69
N THR A 80 31.94 -14.23 -5.91
CA THR A 80 32.94 -13.22 -5.51
C THR A 80 32.77 -11.90 -6.25
N GLU A 81 32.36 -11.98 -7.52
CA GLU A 81 32.15 -10.83 -8.42
C GLU A 81 30.83 -10.09 -8.14
N CYS A 82 29.98 -10.65 -7.28
CA CYS A 82 28.76 -9.98 -6.87
C CYS A 82 29.06 -8.85 -5.88
N SER A 83 28.60 -7.64 -6.21
CA SER A 83 28.65 -6.47 -5.32
C SER A 83 27.83 -6.66 -4.05
N HIS A 84 26.81 -7.51 -4.09
CA HIS A 84 25.96 -7.82 -2.95
C HIS A 84 26.41 -9.10 -2.24
N LYS A 85 26.89 -8.97 -1.00
CA LYS A 85 27.32 -10.12 -0.18
C LYS A 85 26.17 -10.89 0.48
N THR A 86 25.00 -10.26 0.63
CA THR A 86 23.80 -10.92 1.16
C THR A 86 22.56 -10.53 0.37
N PHE A 87 21.55 -11.39 0.39
CA PHE A 87 20.25 -11.13 -0.20
C PHE A 87 19.15 -11.83 0.59
N ALA A 88 17.93 -11.31 0.56
CA ALA A 88 16.78 -11.96 1.17
C ALA A 88 16.12 -12.92 0.19
N GLU A 89 15.67 -14.07 0.69
CA GLU A 89 14.79 -14.98 -0.03
C GLU A 89 13.49 -14.25 -0.41
N LYS A 90 13.05 -14.46 -1.65
CA LYS A 90 11.86 -13.84 -2.22
C LYS A 90 10.78 -14.89 -2.42
N PHE A 91 9.53 -14.46 -2.33
CA PHE A 91 8.36 -15.30 -2.53
C PHE A 91 7.41 -14.62 -3.51
N ASP A 92 6.98 -15.31 -4.56
CA ASP A 92 6.25 -14.67 -5.65
C ASP A 92 4.84 -14.20 -5.25
N PHE A 93 4.24 -14.79 -4.23
CA PHE A 93 2.90 -14.44 -3.75
C PHE A 93 2.87 -13.20 -2.85
N VAL A 94 4.00 -12.59 -2.49
CA VAL A 94 4.08 -11.40 -1.64
C VAL A 94 5.26 -10.51 -2.03
N ASP A 95 5.04 -9.19 -2.05
CA ASP A 95 6.13 -8.26 -2.37
C ASP A 95 7.21 -8.26 -1.28
N SER A 96 8.43 -7.82 -1.60
CA SER A 96 9.59 -7.89 -0.68
C SER A 96 9.35 -7.22 0.68
N HIS A 97 8.59 -6.13 0.72
CA HIS A 97 8.16 -5.46 1.95
C HIS A 97 6.64 -5.53 2.18
N GLY A 98 5.93 -6.30 1.34
CA GLY A 98 4.49 -6.49 1.44
C GLY A 98 4.10 -7.12 2.78
N LYS A 99 2.92 -6.73 3.27
CA LYS A 99 2.26 -7.26 4.48
C LYS A 99 1.00 -8.07 4.17
N LYS A 100 0.64 -8.17 2.89
CA LYS A 100 -0.54 -8.88 2.39
C LYS A 100 -0.12 -9.72 1.19
N THR A 101 -0.73 -10.90 1.03
CA THR A 101 -0.54 -11.67 -0.20
C THR A 101 -1.09 -10.90 -1.40
N LYS A 102 -0.48 -11.06 -2.57
CA LYS A 102 -0.92 -10.42 -3.81
C LYS A 102 -2.38 -10.74 -4.11
N ARG A 103 -2.81 -11.99 -3.88
CA ARG A 103 -4.21 -12.41 -4.05
C ARG A 103 -5.18 -11.67 -3.13
N LEU A 104 -4.79 -11.37 -1.89
CA LEU A 104 -5.61 -10.55 -0.97
C LEU A 104 -5.69 -9.11 -1.47
N VAL A 105 -4.56 -8.52 -1.86
CA VAL A 105 -4.51 -7.17 -2.43
C VAL A 105 -5.42 -7.07 -3.65
N SER A 106 -5.35 -8.02 -4.59
CA SER A 106 -6.22 -8.05 -5.76
C SER A 106 -7.70 -8.11 -5.39
N LYS A 107 -8.11 -8.96 -4.43
CA LYS A 107 -9.50 -9.02 -3.99
C LYS A 107 -9.99 -7.71 -3.36
N ILE A 108 -9.15 -7.05 -2.57
CA ILE A 108 -9.48 -5.73 -2.00
C ILE A 108 -9.72 -4.72 -3.11
N LEU A 109 -8.82 -4.66 -4.11
CA LEU A 109 -8.95 -3.73 -5.24
C LEU A 109 -10.20 -4.01 -6.08
N THR A 110 -10.53 -5.28 -6.33
CA THR A 110 -11.76 -5.64 -7.06
C THR A 110 -13.02 -5.29 -6.27
N ALA A 111 -13.05 -5.52 -4.96
CA ALA A 111 -14.20 -5.17 -4.12
C ALA A 111 -14.37 -3.65 -3.97
N ALA A 112 -13.28 -2.89 -4.01
CA ALA A 112 -13.25 -1.44 -3.91
C ALA A 112 -13.46 -0.72 -5.25
N SER A 113 -13.67 -1.45 -6.36
CA SER A 113 -14.08 -0.85 -7.63
C SER A 113 -15.20 0.15 -7.35
N PRO A 114 -15.09 1.42 -7.77
CA PRO A 114 -16.15 2.37 -7.51
C PRO A 114 -17.41 1.83 -8.17
N ALA A 115 -18.36 1.37 -7.37
CA ALA A 115 -19.76 1.44 -7.74
C ALA A 115 -19.91 2.86 -8.29
N LYS A 116 -20.30 2.98 -9.56
CA LYS A 116 -20.44 4.27 -10.25
C LYS A 116 -20.98 5.25 -9.23
N ILE A 117 -20.18 6.23 -8.82
CA ILE A 117 -20.68 7.30 -7.98
C ILE A 117 -21.57 8.10 -8.93
N THR A 118 -22.80 7.62 -9.10
CA THR A 118 -23.85 8.34 -9.79
C THR A 118 -24.21 9.43 -8.82
N PHE A 119 -23.54 10.58 -8.96
CA PHE A 119 -24.06 11.79 -8.36
C PHE A 119 -25.49 11.94 -8.88
N PRO A 120 -26.51 11.97 -8.02
CA PRO A 120 -27.85 12.29 -8.48
C PRO A 120 -27.75 13.63 -9.21
N PRO A 121 -28.31 13.76 -10.44
CA PRO A 121 -28.28 15.03 -11.15
C PRO A 121 -28.82 16.12 -10.22
N PRO A 122 -28.22 17.32 -10.22
CA PRO A 122 -28.67 18.39 -9.35
C PRO A 122 -30.18 18.56 -9.53
N LEU A 123 -30.93 18.46 -8.43
CA LEU A 123 -32.35 18.78 -8.42
C LEU A 123 -32.48 20.26 -8.77
N LEU A 124 -32.65 20.56 -10.05
CA LEU A 124 -33.04 21.86 -10.54
C LEU A 124 -34.39 22.18 -9.90
N LYS A 125 -34.40 23.00 -8.87
CA LYS A 125 -35.63 23.65 -8.40
C LYS A 125 -36.12 24.52 -9.55
N ALA A 126 -37.23 24.11 -10.16
CA ALA A 126 -38.01 25.01 -10.99
C ALA A 126 -38.44 26.18 -10.10
N SER A 127 -37.80 27.33 -10.29
CA SER A 127 -38.25 28.60 -9.72
C SER A 127 -38.91 29.39 -10.85
N SER A 128 -40.18 29.66 -10.65
CA SER A 128 -41.04 30.51 -11.46
C SER A 128 -40.44 31.91 -11.64
N LEU A 129 -40.49 32.42 -12.88
CA LEU A 129 -40.12 33.79 -13.22
C LEU A 129 -40.87 34.81 -12.35
N SER A 130 -40.11 35.76 -11.81
CA SER A 130 -40.57 37.14 -11.64
C SER A 130 -39.43 38.09 -11.97
N THR A 131 -39.55 38.76 -13.11
CA THR A 131 -38.79 39.97 -13.47
C THR A 131 -39.17 41.12 -12.54
N VAL A 132 -38.20 41.79 -11.89
CA VAL A 132 -37.98 43.25 -11.96
C VAL A 132 -36.76 43.71 -11.12
N ASP A 133 -35.94 44.52 -11.80
CA ASP A 133 -35.20 45.74 -11.41
C ASP A 133 -33.97 45.79 -10.48
N ASP A 134 -33.06 46.65 -10.97
CA ASP A 134 -31.75 47.12 -10.52
C ASP A 134 -31.65 47.56 -9.06
N ARG A 135 -30.59 47.08 -8.38
CA ARG A 135 -29.67 47.92 -7.60
C ARG A 135 -28.40 47.16 -7.19
N SER A 136 -27.29 47.73 -7.62
CA SER A 136 -25.90 47.36 -7.32
C SER A 136 -25.60 47.23 -5.82
N VAL A 137 -24.96 46.12 -5.44
CA VAL A 137 -24.17 46.01 -4.20
C VAL A 137 -22.87 45.29 -4.52
N SER A 138 -21.77 46.04 -4.41
CA SER A 138 -20.38 45.58 -4.49
C SER A 138 -19.95 44.90 -3.20
N HIS A 139 -19.40 43.68 -3.25
CA HIS A 139 -18.49 43.16 -2.22
C HIS A 139 -17.34 42.36 -2.86
N ALA A 140 -16.14 42.65 -2.34
CA ALA A 140 -14.78 42.14 -2.61
C ALA A 140 -14.65 40.73 -3.22
N GLY A 141 -13.64 40.39 -4.01
CA GLY A 141 -12.36 41.04 -4.29
C GLY A 141 -11.42 39.98 -4.86
N THR A 142 -11.37 39.87 -6.18
CA THR A 142 -10.34 39.11 -6.91
C THR A 142 -10.21 39.79 -8.27
N SER A 143 -9.08 40.46 -8.51
CA SER A 143 -8.81 41.05 -9.83
C SER A 143 -7.95 40.10 -10.64
N MET A 144 -8.47 39.66 -11.78
CA MET A 144 -7.73 38.90 -12.79
C MET A 144 -6.93 39.88 -13.64
N VAL A 145 -5.62 39.66 -13.78
CA VAL A 145 -4.77 40.45 -14.68
C VAL A 145 -4.07 39.51 -15.64
N GLU A 146 -4.22 39.78 -16.94
CA GLU A 146 -3.60 39.04 -18.03
C GLU A 146 -2.55 39.92 -18.71
N ARG A 147 -1.30 39.42 -18.79
CA ARG A 147 -0.23 40.03 -19.60
C ARG A 147 0.53 38.93 -20.33
N ASN A 148 0.74 39.11 -21.63
CA ASN A 148 1.49 38.20 -22.50
C ASN A 148 1.04 36.73 -22.42
N GLY A 149 -0.28 36.50 -22.40
CA GLY A 149 -0.86 35.15 -22.45
C GLY A 149 -0.69 34.32 -21.18
N ARG A 150 -0.32 34.93 -20.05
CA ARG A 150 -0.27 34.27 -18.74
C ARG A 150 -1.26 34.93 -17.78
N ILE A 151 -2.19 34.12 -17.27
CA ILE A 151 -3.20 34.52 -16.28
C ILE A 151 -2.63 34.27 -14.88
N SER A 152 -2.72 35.29 -14.02
CA SER A 152 -2.27 35.23 -12.62
C SER A 152 -3.36 35.73 -11.69
N TRP A 153 -3.58 34.98 -10.60
CA TRP A 153 -4.54 35.31 -9.55
C TRP A 153 -3.80 35.88 -8.35
N HIS A 154 -4.20 37.08 -7.90
CA HIS A 154 -3.69 37.68 -6.67
C HIS A 154 -4.77 37.62 -5.59
N HIS A 155 -4.54 36.84 -4.54
CA HIS A 155 -5.32 36.88 -3.31
C HIS A 155 -4.69 37.86 -2.33
N GLN A 156 -5.45 38.87 -1.90
CA GLN A 156 -5.06 39.72 -0.78
C GLN A 156 -5.43 38.98 0.52
N VAL A 157 -4.42 38.42 1.22
CA VAL A 157 -4.61 37.78 2.53
C VAL A 157 -4.56 38.86 3.63
N PRO A 158 -5.55 38.96 4.54
CA PRO A 158 -5.48 39.90 5.66
C PRO A 158 -4.38 39.51 6.65
N LEU A 159 -3.61 40.50 7.12
CA LEU A 159 -2.62 40.33 8.20
C LEU A 159 -3.33 40.10 9.55
N SER A 160 -3.72 38.86 9.88
CA SER A 160 -4.05 38.52 11.28
C SER A 160 -3.78 37.08 11.72
N GLU A 161 -3.12 36.24 10.93
CA GLU A 161 -2.71 34.90 11.39
C GLU A 161 -1.25 34.61 11.04
N LYS A 162 -0.33 35.13 11.87
CA LYS A 162 1.01 34.56 12.04
C LYS A 162 0.99 33.66 13.27
N LYS A 163 0.78 32.36 13.09
CA LYS A 163 1.18 31.37 14.10
C LYS A 163 2.58 30.90 13.74
N GLU A 164 3.53 31.19 14.63
CA GLU A 164 4.90 30.67 14.60
C GLU A 164 4.87 29.15 14.65
N LEU A 165 5.44 28.51 13.63
CA LEU A 165 5.76 27.09 13.64
C LEU A 165 7.18 26.94 14.17
N VAL A 166 7.32 26.53 15.43
CA VAL A 166 8.58 26.08 16.01
C VAL A 166 8.85 24.66 15.51
N LEU A 167 9.90 24.49 14.71
CA LEU A 167 10.39 23.16 14.30
C LEU A 167 11.21 22.53 15.44
N PRO A 168 11.03 21.24 15.75
CA PRO A 168 11.89 20.55 16.70
C PRO A 168 13.27 20.25 16.09
N SER A 169 14.32 20.68 16.78
CA SER A 169 15.72 20.35 16.49
C SER A 169 15.95 18.85 16.70
N TYR A 170 16.31 18.13 15.64
CA TYR A 170 16.87 16.78 15.75
C TYR A 170 18.37 16.90 16.09
N VAL A 171 18.76 16.37 17.24
CA VAL A 171 20.16 16.21 17.65
C VAL A 171 20.67 14.87 17.10
N LEU A 172 21.80 14.92 16.40
CA LEU A 172 22.61 13.76 16.00
C LEU A 172 23.58 13.36 17.11
#